data_AF-A0A7V9MNX8-F1
#
_entry.id   AF-A0A7V9MNX8-F1
#
_cell.length_a   1.000
_cell.length_b   1.000
_cell.length_c   1.000
_cell.angle_alpha   90.00
_cell.angle_beta   90.00
_cell.angle_gamma   90.00
#
_symmetry.space_group_name_H-M   'P 1'
#
loop_
_entity.id
_entity.type
_entity.pdbx_description
1 polymer ?
#
loop_
_entity_poly.entity_id
_entity_poly.type
_entity_poly.pdbx_seq_one_letter_code
_entity_poly.pdbx_strand_id
1 'polypeptide(L)'
;MYDILKKFEDKYVNLKKKGMQVEGLLLIDPKRKKHVISISRPFVFDNRNLPKRYETLEIKSKIQGELPQEFKINRENPDWQKTEFIWAPERFEHFVDRCSTEIRKKLDQPEMSRNEMLDALCFGNFQEHKAKCEAMVKEGKIPAFKNNAKEKLELVN
;
A
#
# COMPACT_ATOMS: atom_id res chain seq x y z
N MET A 1 -22.78 16.23 1.86
CA MET A 1 -21.87 15.12 2.24
C MET A 1 -22.25 13.82 1.53
N TYR A 2 -23.52 13.40 1.52
CA TYR A 2 -24.00 12.29 0.68
C TYR A 2 -23.76 12.50 -0.82
N ASP A 3 -23.92 13.72 -1.33
CA ASP A 3 -23.61 14.03 -2.74
C ASP A 3 -22.13 13.84 -3.09
N ILE A 4 -21.20 14.05 -2.14
CA ILE A 4 -19.76 13.89 -2.39
C ILE A 4 -19.44 12.42 -2.58
N LEU A 5 -20.02 11.55 -1.74
CA LEU A 5 -19.83 10.10 -1.85
C LEU A 5 -20.41 9.57 -3.16
N LYS A 6 -21.61 10.01 -3.54
CA LYS A 6 -22.23 9.62 -4.82
C LYS A 6 -21.41 10.07 -6.01
N LYS A 7 -20.97 11.34 -6.06
CA LYS A 7 -20.08 11.86 -7.10
C LYS A 7 -18.75 11.10 -7.17
N PHE A 8 -18.20 10.73 -6.01
CA PHE A 8 -16.99 9.92 -5.93
C PHE A 8 -17.22 8.54 -6.55
N GLU A 9 -18.30 7.86 -6.18
CA GLU A 9 -18.65 6.55 -6.72
C GLU A 9 -18.88 6.56 -8.23
N ASP A 10 -19.57 7.58 -8.73
CA ASP A 10 -19.83 7.75 -10.16
C ASP A 10 -18.53 8.01 -10.93
N LYS A 11 -17.66 8.89 -10.41
CA LYS A 11 -16.37 9.22 -11.03
C LYS A 11 -15.42 8.04 -11.10
N TYR A 12 -15.39 7.20 -10.06
CA TYR A 12 -14.47 6.07 -9.94
C TYR A 12 -15.13 4.71 -10.20
N VAL A 13 -16.23 4.68 -10.95
CA VAL A 13 -16.95 3.44 -11.30
C VAL A 13 -16.04 2.43 -12.03
N ASN A 14 -15.09 2.92 -12.83
CA ASN A 14 -14.11 2.09 -13.53
C ASN A 14 -13.16 1.38 -12.55
N LEU A 15 -12.83 2.00 -11.42
CA LEU A 15 -12.02 1.38 -10.38
C LEU A 15 -12.81 0.31 -9.62
N LYS A 16 -14.14 0.46 -9.52
CA LYS A 16 -15.00 -0.60 -8.95
C LYS A 16 -14.92 -1.89 -9.77
N LYS A 17 -14.90 -1.78 -11.10
CA LYS A 17 -14.69 -2.93 -12.01
C LYS A 17 -13.32 -3.60 -11.80
N LYS A 18 -12.32 -2.86 -11.32
CA LYS A 18 -10.99 -3.38 -10.96
C LYS A 18 -10.90 -3.88 -9.51
N GLY A 19 -12.04 -4.08 -8.83
CA GLY A 19 -12.11 -4.66 -7.49
C GLY A 19 -12.07 -3.65 -6.33
N MET A 20 -12.09 -2.35 -6.60
CA MET A 20 -12.27 -1.34 -5.54
C MET A 20 -13.72 -1.37 -5.04
N GLN A 21 -13.93 -1.27 -3.73
CA GLN A 21 -15.26 -1.04 -3.16
C GLN A 21 -15.25 0.22 -2.31
N VAL A 22 -16.32 1.00 -2.41
CA VAL A 22 -16.49 2.18 -1.56
C VAL A 22 -17.28 1.73 -0.35
N GLU A 23 -16.65 1.78 0.83
CA GLU A 23 -17.30 1.37 2.09
C GLU A 23 -18.19 2.50 2.63
N GLY A 24 -17.88 3.75 2.29
CA GLY A 24 -18.66 4.92 2.68
C GLY A 24 -17.82 5.96 3.41
N LEU A 25 -18.47 6.76 4.26
CA LEU A 25 -17.82 7.77 5.08
C LEU A 25 -17.48 7.21 6.46
N LEU A 26 -16.22 7.36 6.87
CA LEU A 26 -15.75 6.93 8.19
C LEU A 26 -15.31 8.15 9.01
N LEU A 27 -15.74 8.22 10.27
CA LEU A 27 -15.28 9.21 11.22
C LEU A 27 -13.98 8.71 11.86
N ILE A 28 -12.85 9.37 11.57
CA ILE A 28 -11.52 8.95 12.07
C ILE A 28 -11.06 9.76 13.29
N ASP A 29 -11.60 10.97 13.46
CA ASP A 29 -11.33 11.81 14.62
C ASP A 29 -12.65 12.40 15.10
N PRO A 30 -13.27 11.82 16.14
CA PRO A 30 -14.51 12.34 16.70
C PRO A 30 -14.37 13.75 17.27
N LYS A 31 -13.21 14.09 17.86
CA LYS A 31 -12.96 15.39 18.48
C LYS A 31 -12.91 16.50 17.43
N ARG A 32 -12.25 16.24 16.30
CA ARG A 32 -12.15 17.17 15.16
C ARG A 32 -13.26 16.99 14.13
N LYS A 33 -14.21 16.07 14.35
CA LYS A 33 -15.26 15.67 13.40
C LYS A 33 -14.71 15.33 12.00
N LYS A 34 -13.50 14.74 11.94
CA LYS A 34 -12.81 14.47 10.68
C LYS A 34 -13.37 13.22 10.02
N HIS A 35 -14.04 13.41 8.89
CA HIS A 35 -14.55 12.33 8.05
C HIS A 35 -13.57 12.01 6.92
N VAL A 36 -13.55 10.75 6.50
CA VAL A 36 -12.79 10.26 5.34
C VAL A 36 -13.67 9.39 4.47
N ILE A 37 -13.33 9.28 3.19
CA ILE A 37 -13.91 8.27 2.31
C ILE A 37 -13.14 6.98 2.54
N SER A 38 -13.80 5.97 3.10
CA SER A 38 -13.24 4.64 3.28
C SER A 38 -13.49 3.81 2.04
N ILE A 39 -12.43 3.25 1.48
CA ILE A 39 -12.50 2.31 0.37
C ILE A 39 -11.75 1.04 0.74
N SER A 40 -12.10 -0.03 0.06
CA SER A 40 -11.37 -1.28 0.08
C SER A 40 -10.92 -1.64 -1.33
N ARG A 41 -9.82 -2.39 -1.46
CA ARG A 41 -9.25 -2.78 -2.76
C ARG A 41 -8.41 -4.05 -2.63
N PRO A 42 -8.19 -4.78 -3.73
CA PRO A 42 -7.19 -5.85 -3.74
C PRO A 42 -5.78 -5.30 -3.49
N PHE A 43 -4.86 -6.19 -3.13
CA PHE A 43 -3.45 -5.85 -2.95
C PHE A 43 -2.83 -5.31 -4.25
N VAL A 44 -3.00 -6.07 -5.34
CA VAL A 44 -2.59 -5.66 -6.69
C VAL A 44 -3.66 -4.72 -7.25
N PHE A 45 -3.41 -3.42 -7.10
CA PHE A 45 -4.29 -2.34 -7.52
C PHE A 45 -3.45 -1.13 -7.91
N ASP A 46 -3.81 -0.44 -8.99
CA ASP A 46 -3.10 0.76 -9.41
C ASP A 46 -3.57 1.99 -8.61
N ASN A 47 -2.79 2.33 -7.59
CA ASN A 47 -3.08 3.46 -6.70
C ASN A 47 -2.85 4.82 -7.35
N ARG A 48 -2.17 4.90 -8.51
CA ARG A 48 -1.95 6.18 -9.21
C ARG A 48 -3.25 6.79 -9.72
N ASN A 49 -4.25 5.94 -10.00
CA ASN A 49 -5.57 6.36 -10.46
C ASN A 49 -6.50 6.85 -9.34
N LEU A 50 -6.06 6.73 -8.08
CA LEU A 50 -6.83 7.12 -6.91
C LEU A 50 -6.17 8.33 -6.24
N PRO A 51 -6.88 9.45 -6.04
CA PRO A 51 -6.27 10.60 -5.40
C PRO A 51 -6.12 10.38 -3.89
N LYS A 52 -5.15 11.05 -3.26
CA LYS A 52 -4.98 11.04 -1.79
C LYS A 52 -6.16 11.75 -1.08
N ARG A 53 -6.82 12.69 -1.77
CA ARG A 53 -7.97 13.48 -1.29
C ARG A 53 -8.99 13.66 -2.41
N TYR A 54 -10.26 13.67 -2.05
CA TYR A 54 -11.35 14.02 -2.95
C TYR A 54 -12.17 15.16 -2.35
N GLU A 55 -12.21 16.29 -3.05
CA GLU A 55 -12.70 17.56 -2.51
C GLU A 55 -11.97 17.92 -1.20
N THR A 56 -12.67 17.86 -0.06
CA THR A 56 -12.11 18.15 1.27
C THR A 56 -11.84 16.90 2.10
N LEU A 57 -12.20 15.71 1.60
CA LEU A 57 -12.11 14.45 2.33
C LEU A 57 -10.84 13.68 1.95
N GLU A 58 -10.16 13.12 2.94
CA GLU A 58 -9.08 12.16 2.70
C GLU A 58 -9.65 10.81 2.30
N ILE A 59 -8.89 10.08 1.47
CA ILE A 59 -9.23 8.71 1.10
C ILE A 59 -8.40 7.75 1.95
N LYS A 60 -9.08 6.85 2.65
CA LYS A 60 -8.47 5.76 3.41
C LYS A 60 -8.73 4.46 2.68
N SER A 61 -7.67 3.84 2.16
CA SER A 61 -7.75 2.54 1.51
C SER A 61 -7.41 1.41 2.48
N LYS A 62 -8.23 0.37 2.50
CA LYS A 62 -7.96 -0.91 3.12
C LYS A 62 -7.66 -1.95 2.05
N ILE A 63 -6.76 -2.87 2.34
CA ILE A 63 -6.48 -4.00 1.46
C ILE A 63 -7.41 -5.16 1.86
N GLN A 64 -8.10 -5.72 0.89
CA GLN A 64 -8.91 -6.93 1.03
C GLN A 64 -8.14 -8.16 0.56
N GLY A 65 -8.42 -9.28 1.21
CA GLY A 65 -7.83 -10.58 0.91
C GLY A 65 -6.50 -10.83 1.61
N GLU A 66 -5.81 -11.87 1.18
CA GLU A 66 -4.50 -12.23 1.72
C GLU A 66 -3.39 -11.33 1.21
N LEU A 67 -2.46 -11.01 2.11
CA LEU A 67 -1.23 -10.34 1.74
C LEU A 67 -0.26 -11.35 1.10
N PRO A 68 0.52 -10.93 0.09
CA PRO A 68 1.61 -11.75 -0.44
C PRO A 68 2.60 -12.13 0.65
N GLN A 69 3.34 -13.23 0.45
CA GLN A 69 4.31 -13.74 1.42
C GLN A 69 5.34 -12.67 1.84
N GLU A 70 5.73 -11.77 0.95
CA GLU A 70 6.67 -10.68 1.22
C GLU A 70 6.16 -9.70 2.27
N PHE A 71 4.84 -9.66 2.49
CA PHE A 71 4.17 -8.78 3.44
C PHE A 71 3.59 -9.56 4.63
N LYS A 72 3.76 -10.88 4.68
CA LYS A 72 3.40 -11.69 5.86
C LYS A 72 4.49 -11.45 6.92
N ILE A 73 4.07 -10.89 8.05
CA ILE A 73 4.91 -10.63 9.22
C ILE A 73 4.49 -11.57 10.35
N ASN A 74 5.44 -12.05 11.15
CA ASN A 74 5.09 -12.88 12.29
C ASN A 74 4.56 -12.01 13.44
N ARG A 75 3.23 -11.95 13.56
CA ARG A 75 2.56 -11.19 14.62
C ARG A 75 2.54 -11.88 15.98
N GLU A 76 2.99 -13.13 16.06
CA GLU A 76 3.10 -13.87 17.33
C GLU A 76 4.24 -13.34 18.20
N ASN A 77 5.25 -12.70 17.59
CA ASN A 77 6.30 -12.01 18.32
C ASN A 77 5.75 -10.69 18.89
N PRO A 78 5.69 -10.47 20.21
CA PRO A 78 5.16 -9.25 20.81
C PRO A 78 5.83 -7.95 20.34
N ASP A 79 7.09 -8.03 19.95
CA ASP A 79 7.90 -6.89 19.50
C ASP A 79 8.03 -6.78 17.98
N TRP A 80 7.18 -7.47 17.20
CA TRP A 80 7.23 -7.46 15.73
C TRP A 80 7.22 -6.05 15.14
N GLN A 81 6.52 -5.10 15.79
CA GLN A 81 6.43 -3.70 15.35
C GLN A 81 7.77 -2.95 15.45
N LYS A 82 8.65 -3.39 16.36
CA LYS A 82 9.96 -2.81 16.59
C LYS A 82 11.03 -3.47 15.71
N THR A 83 10.77 -4.65 15.17
CA THR A 83 11.74 -5.42 14.38
C THR A 83 11.42 -5.39 12.89
N GLU A 84 10.14 -5.33 12.52
CA GLU A 84 9.70 -5.43 11.14
C GLU A 84 8.70 -4.35 10.75
N PHE A 85 8.98 -3.68 9.64
CA PHE A 85 8.03 -2.80 8.99
C PHE A 85 7.40 -3.50 7.78
N ILE A 86 6.08 -3.75 7.86
CA ILE A 86 5.32 -4.47 6.83
C ILE A 86 5.31 -3.76 5.48
N TRP A 87 5.33 -2.42 5.47
CA TRP A 87 5.31 -1.59 4.27
C TRP A 87 6.71 -1.12 3.85
N ALA A 88 7.75 -1.87 4.21
CA ALA A 88 9.12 -1.56 3.79
C ALA A 88 9.22 -1.52 2.25
N PRO A 89 9.87 -0.50 1.65
CA PRO A 89 10.05 -0.39 0.20
C PRO A 89 10.61 -1.67 -0.44
N GLU A 90 11.54 -2.32 0.24
CA GLU A 90 12.21 -3.55 -0.21
C GLU A 90 11.23 -4.71 -0.40
N ARG A 91 10.17 -4.80 0.42
CA ARG A 91 9.12 -5.82 0.27
C ARG A 91 8.33 -5.62 -1.03
N PHE A 92 8.11 -4.37 -1.44
CA PHE A 92 7.48 -4.07 -2.74
C PHE A 92 8.40 -4.45 -3.90
N GLU A 93 9.70 -4.15 -3.80
CA GLU A 93 10.68 -4.56 -4.80
C GLU A 93 10.71 -6.07 -4.99
N HIS A 94 10.85 -6.83 -3.89
CA HIS A 94 10.86 -8.29 -3.94
C HIS A 94 9.55 -8.87 -4.53
N PHE A 95 8.40 -8.28 -4.19
CA PHE A 95 7.13 -8.72 -4.74
C PHE A 95 7.01 -8.42 -6.24
N VAL A 96 7.40 -7.23 -6.68
CA VAL A 96 7.39 -6.86 -8.11
C VAL A 96 8.35 -7.75 -8.91
N ASP A 97 9.54 -8.00 -8.38
CA ASP A 97 10.55 -8.81 -9.07
C ASP A 97 10.08 -10.27 -9.22
N ARG A 98 9.42 -10.84 -8.20
CA ARG A 98 8.88 -12.20 -8.25
C ARG A 98 7.59 -12.32 -9.10
N CYS A 99 6.67 -11.35 -8.99
CA CYS A 99 5.31 -11.46 -9.53
C CYS A 99 5.03 -10.49 -10.70
N SER A 100 6.05 -9.93 -11.35
CA SER A 100 5.92 -8.94 -12.43
C SER A 100 4.90 -9.33 -13.51
N THR A 101 4.95 -10.57 -14.00
CA THR A 101 4.02 -11.08 -15.03
C THR A 101 2.56 -11.09 -14.54
N GLU A 102 2.32 -11.51 -13.30
CA GLU A 102 0.98 -11.52 -12.70
C GLU A 102 0.44 -10.11 -12.47
N ILE A 103 1.31 -9.19 -12.05
CA ILE A 103 0.95 -7.78 -11.85
C ILE A 103 0.52 -7.16 -13.17
N ARG A 104 1.30 -7.33 -14.24
CA ARG A 104 0.97 -6.84 -15.59
C ARG A 104 -0.40 -7.35 -16.05
N LYS A 105 -0.66 -8.65 -15.87
CA LYS A 105 -1.94 -9.28 -16.21
C LYS A 105 -3.10 -8.73 -15.39
N LYS A 106 -2.94 -8.55 -14.08
CA LYS A 106 -4.00 -8.03 -13.18
C LYS A 106 -4.30 -6.56 -13.40
N LEU A 107 -3.30 -5.75 -13.75
CA LEU A 107 -3.47 -4.33 -14.02
C LEU A 107 -3.93 -4.04 -15.45
N ASP A 108 -3.93 -5.07 -16.31
CA ASP A 108 -4.23 -5.00 -17.75
C ASP A 108 -3.25 -4.06 -18.49
N GLN A 109 -1.96 -4.16 -18.15
CA GLN A 109 -0.89 -3.33 -18.69
C GLN A 109 0.33 -4.21 -18.99
N PRO A 110 0.38 -4.86 -20.17
CA PRO A 110 1.39 -5.86 -20.51
C PRO A 110 2.79 -5.28 -20.63
N GLU A 111 2.94 -4.00 -20.99
CA GLU A 111 4.22 -3.32 -21.17
C GLU A 111 4.71 -2.56 -19.93
N MET A 112 4.04 -2.71 -18.78
CA MET A 112 4.35 -1.94 -17.57
C MET A 112 5.77 -2.21 -17.06
N SER A 113 6.60 -1.18 -16.99
CA SER A 113 7.96 -1.29 -16.45
C SER A 113 7.98 -1.63 -14.96
N ARG A 114 9.14 -2.09 -14.45
CA ARG A 114 9.34 -2.34 -13.01
C ARG A 114 8.99 -1.14 -12.15
N ASN A 115 9.43 0.05 -12.57
CA ASN A 115 9.19 1.29 -11.82
C ASN A 115 7.71 1.66 -11.80
N GLU A 116 7.00 1.49 -12.92
CA GLU A 116 5.56 1.72 -12.97
C GLU A 116 4.78 0.73 -12.11
N MET A 117 5.20 -0.54 -12.05
CA MET A 117 4.61 -1.52 -11.13
C MET A 117 4.81 -1.10 -9.67
N LEU A 118 6.01 -0.63 -9.34
CA LEU A 118 6.31 -0.13 -8.00
C LEU A 118 5.46 1.09 -7.66
N ASP A 119 5.34 2.08 -8.56
CA ASP A 119 4.50 3.25 -8.33
C ASP A 119 3.01 2.90 -8.21
N ALA A 120 2.52 1.98 -9.06
CA ALA A 120 1.15 1.51 -9.02
C ALA A 120 0.81 0.85 -7.66
N LEU A 121 1.69 -0.03 -7.16
CA LEU A 121 1.46 -0.78 -5.93
C LEU A 121 1.78 0.03 -4.67
N CYS A 122 2.83 0.84 -4.70
CA CYS A 122 3.34 1.59 -3.56
C CYS A 122 2.71 2.97 -3.44
N PHE A 123 1.41 2.99 -3.11
CA PHE A 123 0.67 4.21 -2.77
C PHE A 123 0.70 5.33 -3.85
N GLY A 124 0.97 4.97 -5.10
CA GLY A 124 1.02 5.89 -6.24
C GLY A 124 2.38 6.54 -6.49
N ASN A 125 3.36 6.40 -5.58
CA ASN A 125 4.71 6.94 -5.75
C ASN A 125 5.70 6.20 -4.86
N PHE A 126 6.48 5.30 -5.46
CA PHE A 126 7.43 4.46 -4.75
C PHE A 126 8.60 5.27 -4.19
N GLN A 127 9.13 6.24 -4.95
CA GLN A 127 10.27 7.05 -4.52
C GLN A 127 9.92 7.94 -3.32
N GLU A 128 8.74 8.57 -3.33
CA GLU A 128 8.23 9.36 -2.21
C GLU A 128 8.08 8.47 -0.95
N HIS A 129 7.56 7.25 -1.11
CA HIS A 129 7.43 6.31 0.00
C HIS A 129 8.78 5.84 0.54
N LYS A 130 9.73 5.52 -0.35
CA LYS A 130 11.09 5.12 0.01
C LYS A 130 11.80 6.22 0.80
N ALA A 131 11.79 7.46 0.31
CA ALA A 131 12.39 8.59 1.01
C ALA A 131 11.76 8.83 2.40
N LYS A 132 10.43 8.68 2.53
CA LYS A 132 9.75 8.75 3.82
C LYS A 132 10.18 7.64 4.77
N CYS A 133 10.31 6.40 4.28
CA CYS A 133 10.78 5.30 5.10
C CYS A 133 12.20 5.54 5.59
N GLU A 134 13.10 5.99 4.71
CA GLU A 134 14.48 6.33 5.09
C GLU A 134 14.54 7.43 6.16
N ALA A 135 13.70 8.46 6.04
CA ALA A 135 13.59 9.50 7.06
C ALA A 135 13.07 8.93 8.40
N MET A 136 12.03 8.10 8.37
CA MET A 136 11.47 7.48 9.58
C MET A 136 12.45 6.50 10.25
N VAL A 137 13.29 5.81 9.49
CA VAL A 137 14.37 4.97 10.02
C VAL A 137 15.42 5.83 10.72
N LYS A 138 15.85 6.94 10.09
CA LYS A 138 16.80 7.89 10.70
C LYS A 138 16.26 8.51 11.99
N GLU A 139 14.95 8.76 12.05
CA GLU A 139 14.25 9.27 13.23
C GLU A 139 13.97 8.18 14.29
N GLY A 140 14.27 6.91 14.01
CA GLY A 140 14.00 5.78 14.91
C GLY A 140 12.52 5.43 15.06
N LYS A 141 11.64 5.93 14.18
CA LYS A 141 10.19 5.69 14.21
C LYS A 141 9.81 4.32 13.66
N ILE A 142 10.59 3.80 12.71
CA ILE A 142 10.41 2.46 12.14
C ILE A 142 11.77 1.73 12.12
N PRO A 143 11.77 0.39 12.26
CA PRO A 143 12.99 -0.38 12.10
C PRO A 143 13.52 -0.32 10.66
N ALA A 144 14.84 -0.34 10.52
CA ALA A 144 15.48 -0.57 9.23
C ALA A 144 15.11 -1.96 8.70
N PHE A 145 14.93 -2.07 7.38
CA PHE A 145 14.65 -3.35 6.76
C PHE A 145 15.85 -4.30 6.95
N LYS A 146 15.69 -5.33 7.78
CA LYS A 146 16.66 -6.40 7.91
C LYS A 146 16.33 -7.48 6.89
N ASN A 147 17.13 -7.53 5.84
CA ASN A 147 17.06 -8.64 4.91
C ASN A 147 17.73 -9.85 5.59
N ASN A 148 16.95 -10.82 6.07
CA ASN A 148 17.45 -12.07 6.67
C ASN A 148 18.33 -12.90 5.71
N ALA A 149 18.56 -12.43 4.47
CA ALA A 149 19.54 -12.97 3.54
C ALA A 149 21.00 -12.70 3.94
N LYS A 150 21.31 -11.65 4.73
CA LYS A 150 22.71 -11.39 5.16
C LYS A 150 23.16 -12.24 6.35
N GLU A 151 22.27 -12.61 7.27
CA GLU A 151 22.64 -13.46 8.42
C GLU A 151 22.96 -14.92 8.01
N LYS A 152 22.47 -15.39 6.86
CA LYS A 152 22.86 -16.72 6.35
C LYS A 152 24.27 -16.77 5.74
N LEU A 153 24.90 -15.64 5.44
CA LEU A 153 26.28 -15.62 4.94
C LEU A 153 27.33 -15.47 6.04
N GLU A 154 26.97 -14.97 7.22
CA GLU A 154 27.91 -14.78 8.34
C GLU A 154 27.95 -15.97 9.32
N LEU A 155 27.01 -16.93 9.20
CA LEU A 155 27.02 -18.18 9.98
C LEU A 155 27.73 -19.35 9.25
N VAL A 156 28.36 -19.09 8.10
CA VAL A 156 29.06 -20.10 7.28
C VAL A 156 30.55 -19.73 7.04
N ASN A 157 31.08 -18.75 7.78
CA ASN A 157 32.52 -18.45 7.79
C ASN A 157 33.14 -18.73 9.17
#